data_AF-A0A0Q9T8G0-F1
#
_entry.id   AF-A0A0Q9T8G0-F1
#
_cell.length_a   1.000
_cell.length_b   1.000
_cell.length_c   1.000
_cell.angle_alpha   90.00
_cell.angle_beta   90.00
_cell.angle_gamma   90.00
#
_symmetry.space_group_name_H-M   'P 1'
#
loop_
_entity.id
_entity.type
_entity.pdbx_description
1 polymer ?
#
loop_
_entity_poly.entity_id
_entity_poly.type
_entity_poly.pdbx_seq_one_letter_code
_entity_poly.pdbx_strand_id
1 'polypeptide(L)'
;MTTRDVKAEQLAESLRQCGPLARESDGRDELWLTVQDVVCTRSTCHIVPMGSTSPVSVTPEHSTDELLAAMEWLVAHEAHARAMAPRELFIMLRGVATRGALGSARAAQADALHGMTHVSPGEPVVFADLEMSEVA
;
A
#
# COMPACT_ATOMS: atom_id res chain seq x y z
N MET A 1 24.76 -4.25 -1.64
CA MET A 1 23.35 -4.68 -1.60
C MET A 1 22.60 -3.72 -0.69
N THR A 2 21.56 -3.05 -1.17
CA THR A 2 20.81 -2.07 -0.35
C THR A 2 19.80 -2.78 0.55
N THR A 3 19.31 -2.12 1.61
CA THR A 3 18.25 -2.66 2.48
C THR A 3 16.99 -3.03 1.68
N ARG A 4 16.70 -2.33 0.58
CA ARG A 4 15.58 -2.65 -0.32
C ARG A 4 15.82 -3.93 -1.10
N ASP A 5 17.05 -4.19 -1.51
CA ASP A 5 17.40 -5.43 -2.23
C ASP A 5 17.28 -6.65 -1.29
N VAL A 6 17.73 -6.52 -0.03
CA VAL A 6 17.56 -7.58 0.99
C VAL A 6 16.09 -7.92 1.19
N LYS A 7 15.26 -6.88 1.34
CA LYS A 7 13.81 -7.00 1.50
C LYS A 7 13.15 -7.65 0.28
N ALA A 8 13.55 -7.26 -0.92
CA ALA A 8 13.04 -7.83 -2.16
C ALA A 8 13.36 -9.32 -2.28
N GLU A 9 14.60 -9.73 -1.98
CA GLU A 9 15.01 -11.13 -1.95
C GLU A 9 14.24 -11.94 -0.91
N GLN A 10 14.06 -11.40 0.31
CA GLN A 10 13.29 -12.06 1.37
C GLN A 10 11.84 -12.33 0.94
N LEU A 11 11.20 -11.35 0.31
CA LEU A 11 9.83 -11.47 -0.19
C LEU A 11 9.72 -12.52 -1.31
N ALA A 12 10.64 -12.47 -2.28
CA ALA A 12 10.65 -13.44 -3.38
C ALA A 12 10.97 -14.86 -2.90
N GLU A 13 11.84 -15.01 -1.91
CA GLU A 13 12.12 -16.31 -1.29
C GLU A 13 10.91 -16.85 -0.54
N SER A 14 10.27 -16.04 0.31
CA SER A 14 9.05 -16.43 1.02
C SER A 14 7.95 -16.86 0.06
N LEU A 15 7.74 -16.11 -1.04
CA LEU A 15 6.77 -16.49 -2.07
C LEU A 15 7.15 -17.82 -2.75
N ARG A 16 8.43 -18.04 -3.07
CA ARG A 16 8.90 -19.29 -3.70
C ARG A 16 8.74 -20.51 -2.80
N GLN A 17 8.99 -20.37 -1.51
CA GLN A 17 8.87 -21.45 -0.52
C GLN A 17 7.41 -21.75 -0.18
N CYS A 18 6.52 -20.77 -0.32
CA CYS A 18 5.09 -20.96 -0.15
C CYS A 18 4.49 -21.83 -1.27
N GLY A 19 3.64 -22.78 -0.89
CA GLY A 19 2.78 -23.52 -1.82
C GLY A 19 1.71 -22.63 -2.48
N PRO A 20 0.74 -23.22 -3.20
CA PRO A 20 -0.31 -22.45 -3.89
C PRO A 20 -1.08 -21.53 -2.93
N LEU A 21 -1.22 -20.25 -3.29
CA LEU A 21 -1.83 -19.24 -2.39
C LEU A 21 -3.33 -19.42 -2.20
N ALA A 22 -3.98 -20.14 -3.12
CA ALA A 22 -5.41 -20.47 -3.07
C ALA A 22 -5.78 -21.41 -1.91
N ARG A 23 -4.80 -22.03 -1.23
CA ARG A 23 -5.03 -22.93 -0.10
C ARG A 23 -4.38 -22.38 1.16
N GLU A 24 -5.07 -22.58 2.28
CA GLU A 24 -4.51 -22.24 3.59
C GLU A 24 -3.33 -23.15 3.92
N SER A 25 -2.24 -22.57 4.40
CA SER A 25 -1.04 -23.29 4.81
C SER A 25 -0.15 -22.39 5.65
N ASP A 26 0.68 -22.97 6.50
CA ASP A 26 1.64 -22.24 7.33
C ASP A 26 2.56 -21.35 6.47
N GLY A 27 2.99 -21.83 5.31
CA GLY A 27 3.80 -21.05 4.37
C GLY A 27 3.07 -19.85 3.78
N ARG A 28 1.73 -19.93 3.64
CA ARG A 28 0.91 -18.78 3.26
C ARG A 28 0.92 -17.75 4.38
N ASP A 29 0.74 -18.18 5.61
CA ASP A 29 0.68 -17.28 6.77
C ASP A 29 2.05 -16.61 7.03
N GLU A 30 3.15 -17.33 6.82
CA GLU A 30 4.51 -16.76 6.81
C GLU A 30 4.69 -15.71 5.71
N LEU A 31 4.10 -15.92 4.53
CA LEU A 31 4.11 -14.93 3.46
C LEU A 31 3.32 -13.68 3.85
N TRP A 32 2.15 -13.81 4.49
CA TRP A 32 1.39 -12.67 5.00
C TRP A 32 2.24 -11.81 5.95
N LEU A 33 2.93 -12.45 6.90
CA LEU A 33 3.82 -11.75 7.84
C LEU A 33 5.00 -11.09 7.13
N THR A 34 5.57 -11.77 6.13
CA THR A 34 6.68 -11.23 5.33
C THR A 34 6.23 -10.00 4.53
N VAL A 35 5.06 -10.05 3.89
CA VAL A 35 4.48 -8.89 3.18
C VAL A 35 4.23 -7.74 4.13
N GLN A 36 3.67 -8.00 5.32
CA GLN A 36 3.46 -6.98 6.34
C GLN A 36 4.78 -6.30 6.77
N ASP A 37 5.87 -7.06 6.91
CA ASP A 37 7.16 -6.51 7.33
C ASP A 37 7.91 -5.76 6.23
N VAL A 38 7.86 -6.31 5.02
CA VAL A 38 8.67 -5.87 3.90
C VAL A 38 7.97 -4.78 3.10
N VAL A 39 6.68 -4.99 2.81
CA VAL A 39 5.90 -4.16 1.89
C VAL A 39 5.16 -3.06 2.65
N CYS A 40 4.54 -3.33 3.80
CA CYS A 40 3.69 -2.33 4.43
C CYS A 40 4.46 -1.15 5.04
N THR A 41 3.80 -0.01 5.09
CA THR A 41 4.26 1.28 5.57
C THR A 41 4.36 1.25 7.09
N ARG A 42 5.56 1.57 7.63
CA ARG A 42 5.89 1.52 9.06
C ARG A 42 6.08 2.88 9.71
N SER A 43 6.14 3.92 8.91
CA SER A 43 6.30 5.30 9.33
C SER A 43 5.51 6.19 8.38
N THR A 44 5.12 7.37 8.82
CA THR A 44 4.43 8.34 7.97
C THR A 44 5.23 8.63 6.70
N CYS A 45 4.55 8.58 5.56
CA CYS A 45 5.09 8.96 4.26
C CYS A 45 4.02 9.62 3.40
N HIS A 46 4.45 10.38 2.39
CA HIS A 46 3.56 11.05 1.46
C HIS A 46 3.48 10.26 0.16
N ILE A 47 2.26 9.89 -0.24
CA ILE A 47 2.02 9.05 -1.41
C ILE A 47 1.03 9.76 -2.33
N VAL A 48 1.28 9.74 -3.63
CA VAL A 48 0.33 10.23 -4.63
C VAL A 48 -0.52 9.05 -5.13
N PRO A 49 -1.82 8.99 -4.80
CA PRO A 49 -2.71 7.94 -5.28
C PRO A 49 -2.71 7.87 -6.81
N MET A 50 -2.95 6.67 -7.37
CA MET A 50 -3.10 6.55 -8.82
C MET A 50 -4.28 7.39 -9.31
N GLY A 51 -4.03 8.24 -10.31
CA GLY A 51 -5.02 9.16 -10.86
C GLY A 51 -5.19 10.48 -10.08
N SER A 52 -4.38 10.72 -9.04
CA SER A 52 -4.30 12.01 -8.34
C SER A 52 -3.03 12.77 -8.75
N THR A 53 -3.05 14.09 -8.59
CA THR A 53 -1.86 14.96 -8.64
C THR A 53 -1.37 15.40 -7.27
N SER A 54 -2.17 15.16 -6.22
CA SER A 54 -1.91 15.64 -4.86
C SER A 54 -1.45 14.49 -3.96
N PRO A 55 -0.37 14.70 -3.17
CA PRO A 55 0.07 13.72 -2.18
C PRO A 55 -0.89 13.67 -0.99
N VAL A 56 -1.00 12.49 -0.38
CA VAL A 56 -1.70 12.28 0.89
C VAL A 56 -0.74 11.65 1.91
N SER A 57 -0.96 11.96 3.18
CA SER A 57 -0.20 11.38 4.28
C SER A 57 -0.71 9.98 4.57
N VAL A 58 0.14 8.97 4.30
CA VAL A 58 -0.10 7.59 4.69
C VAL A 58 0.71 7.29 5.93
N THR A 59 0.00 6.84 6.95
CA THR A 59 0.54 6.50 8.27
C THR A 59 0.39 4.98 8.53
N PRO A 60 1.07 4.41 9.55
CA PRO A 60 1.04 2.97 9.82
C PRO A 60 -0.36 2.38 10.07
N GLU A 61 -1.34 3.21 10.45
CA GLU A 61 -2.73 2.82 10.66
C GLU A 61 -3.38 2.24 9.40
N HIS A 62 -2.89 2.64 8.21
CA HIS A 62 -3.37 2.13 6.91
C HIS A 62 -2.67 0.83 6.49
N SER A 63 -1.74 0.29 7.29
CA SER A 63 -0.94 -0.89 6.91
C SER A 63 -1.77 -2.16 6.68
N THR A 64 -2.96 -2.25 7.28
CA THR A 64 -3.92 -3.33 7.04
C THR A 64 -4.46 -3.28 5.61
N ASP A 65 -4.85 -2.10 5.11
CA ASP A 65 -5.32 -1.93 3.73
C ASP A 65 -4.23 -2.30 2.73
N GLU A 66 -3.00 -1.89 3.02
CA GLU A 66 -1.82 -2.24 2.22
C GLU A 66 -1.59 -3.75 2.15
N LEU A 67 -1.71 -4.43 3.29
CA LEU A 67 -1.52 -5.88 3.39
C LEU A 67 -2.60 -6.61 2.58
N LEU A 68 -3.87 -6.23 2.76
CA LEU A 68 -4.99 -6.82 2.04
C LEU A 68 -4.84 -6.61 0.53
N ALA A 69 -4.57 -5.37 0.08
CA ALA A 69 -4.39 -5.08 -1.33
C ALA A 69 -3.22 -5.85 -1.96
N ALA A 70 -2.10 -5.98 -1.25
CA ALA A 70 -0.95 -6.77 -1.71
C ALA A 70 -1.28 -8.26 -1.82
N MET A 71 -1.91 -8.84 -0.79
CA MET A 71 -2.24 -10.26 -0.77
C MET A 71 -3.32 -10.64 -1.78
N GLU A 72 -4.35 -9.79 -1.94
CA GLU A 72 -5.37 -9.98 -2.99
C GLU A 72 -4.74 -9.98 -4.39
N TRP A 73 -3.82 -9.06 -4.65
CA TRP A 73 -3.11 -9.02 -5.93
C TRP A 73 -2.24 -10.25 -6.14
N LEU A 74 -1.52 -10.70 -5.11
CA LEU A 74 -0.69 -11.91 -5.17
C LEU A 74 -1.53 -13.16 -5.48
N VAL A 75 -2.68 -13.32 -4.83
CA VAL A 75 -3.60 -14.44 -5.09
C VAL A 75 -4.13 -14.38 -6.53
N ALA A 76 -4.53 -13.20 -7.00
CA ALA A 76 -5.07 -13.03 -8.35
C ALA A 76 -4.01 -13.21 -9.46
N HIS A 77 -2.74 -12.94 -9.17
CA HIS A 77 -1.65 -12.93 -10.16
C HIS A 77 -0.50 -13.88 -9.80
N GLU A 78 -0.79 -14.96 -9.06
CA GLU A 78 0.24 -15.82 -8.45
C GLU A 78 1.32 -16.29 -9.44
N ALA A 79 0.90 -16.84 -10.59
CA ALA A 79 1.82 -17.33 -11.60
C ALA A 79 2.74 -16.23 -12.14
N HIS A 80 2.20 -15.02 -12.33
CA HIS A 80 2.98 -13.87 -12.79
C HIS A 80 3.94 -13.37 -11.70
N ALA A 81 3.46 -13.26 -10.46
CA ALA A 81 4.26 -12.83 -9.32
C ALA A 81 5.46 -13.76 -9.07
N ARG A 82 5.27 -15.08 -9.18
CA ARG A 82 6.33 -16.08 -9.04
C ARG A 82 7.39 -16.02 -10.15
N ALA A 83 7.04 -15.48 -11.32
CA ALA A 83 7.94 -15.32 -12.45
C ALA A 83 8.72 -13.99 -12.45
N MET A 84 8.36 -13.04 -11.58
CA MET A 84 9.03 -11.74 -11.50
C MET A 84 10.41 -11.84 -10.85
N ALA A 85 11.31 -10.95 -11.24
CA ALA A 85 12.55 -10.76 -10.49
C ALA A 85 12.23 -10.17 -9.09
N PRO A 86 13.03 -10.47 -8.05
CA PRO A 86 12.73 -10.05 -6.67
C PRO A 86 12.46 -8.55 -6.53
N ARG A 87 13.29 -7.71 -7.17
CA ARG A 87 13.15 -6.26 -7.14
C ARG A 87 11.88 -5.77 -7.83
N GLU A 88 11.49 -6.40 -8.93
CA GLU A 88 10.28 -6.07 -9.68
C GLU A 88 9.03 -6.41 -8.86
N LEU A 89 9.02 -7.60 -8.23
CA LEU A 89 7.96 -8.03 -7.33
C LEU A 89 7.79 -7.04 -6.17
N PHE A 90 8.88 -6.65 -5.53
CA PHE A 90 8.85 -5.68 -4.43
C PHE A 90 8.28 -4.31 -4.88
N ILE A 91 8.73 -3.79 -6.02
CA ILE A 91 8.23 -2.52 -6.56
C ILE A 91 6.74 -2.62 -6.90
N MET A 92 6.33 -3.73 -7.54
CA MET A 92 4.95 -3.98 -7.91
C MET A 92 4.04 -4.00 -6.68
N LEU A 93 4.40 -4.80 -5.67
CA LEU A 93 3.60 -4.92 -4.45
C LEU A 93 3.54 -3.62 -3.66
N ARG A 94 4.65 -2.86 -3.57
CA ARG A 94 4.61 -1.51 -2.99
C ARG A 94 3.66 -0.60 -3.78
N GLY A 95 3.68 -0.65 -5.10
CA GLY A 95 2.79 0.13 -5.96
C GLY A 95 1.31 -0.21 -5.73
N VAL A 96 0.97 -1.49 -5.72
CA VAL A 96 -0.39 -1.99 -5.46
C VAL A 96 -0.85 -1.59 -4.06
N ALA A 97 -0.05 -1.91 -3.04
CA ALA A 97 -0.38 -1.69 -1.64
C ALA A 97 -0.61 -0.20 -1.32
N THR A 98 0.15 0.70 -1.95
CA THR A 98 0.09 2.13 -1.61
C THR A 98 -0.76 2.95 -2.55
N ARG A 99 -0.58 2.79 -3.87
CA ARG A 99 -1.16 3.67 -4.89
C ARG A 99 -2.35 3.06 -5.60
N GLY A 100 -2.57 1.75 -5.45
CA GLY A 100 -3.65 1.01 -6.08
C GLY A 100 -5.03 1.49 -5.63
N ALA A 101 -6.07 0.99 -6.32
CA ALA A 101 -7.46 1.34 -6.01
C ALA A 101 -7.86 0.96 -4.57
N LEU A 102 -7.29 -0.14 -4.06
CA LEU A 102 -7.48 -0.63 -2.69
C LEU A 102 -6.32 -0.28 -1.76
N GLY A 103 -5.38 0.56 -2.23
CA GLY A 103 -4.18 0.89 -1.48
C GLY A 103 -4.38 1.99 -0.44
N SER A 104 -3.43 2.11 0.48
CA SER A 104 -3.49 3.06 1.61
C SER A 104 -3.68 4.51 1.21
N ALA A 105 -3.15 4.96 0.08
CA ALA A 105 -3.32 6.35 -0.35
C ALA A 105 -4.78 6.67 -0.73
N ARG A 106 -5.56 5.67 -1.17
CA ARG A 106 -7.00 5.85 -1.40
C ARG A 106 -7.77 5.85 -0.09
N ALA A 107 -7.41 4.99 0.86
CA ALA A 107 -7.99 5.00 2.21
C ALA A 107 -7.75 6.35 2.91
N ALA A 108 -6.50 6.81 2.96
CA ALA A 108 -6.15 8.10 3.54
C ALA A 108 -6.84 9.29 2.85
N GLN A 109 -7.00 9.23 1.53
CA GLN A 109 -7.77 10.24 0.79
C GLN A 109 -9.25 10.23 1.18
N ALA A 110 -9.86 9.04 1.31
CA ALA A 110 -11.25 8.92 1.71
C ALA A 110 -11.48 9.43 3.14
N ASP A 111 -10.57 9.12 4.06
CA ASP A 111 -10.61 9.62 5.44
C ASP A 111 -10.47 11.14 5.50
N ALA A 112 -9.58 11.73 4.69
CA ALA A 112 -9.43 13.18 4.60
C ALA A 112 -10.71 13.90 4.08
N LEU A 113 -11.55 13.19 3.33
CA LEU A 113 -12.85 13.69 2.85
C LEU A 113 -13.99 13.33 3.81
N HIS A 114 -13.78 12.39 4.74
CA HIS A 114 -14.80 11.93 5.66
C HIS A 114 -15.17 13.07 6.63
N GLY A 115 -16.46 13.38 6.72
CA GLY A 115 -16.95 14.50 7.53
C GLY A 115 -16.97 15.86 6.80
N MET A 116 -16.55 15.92 5.53
CA MET A 116 -16.85 17.08 4.68
C MET A 116 -18.35 17.14 4.41
N THR A 117 -19.04 17.99 5.15
CA THR A 117 -20.43 18.34 4.89
C THR A 117 -20.50 19.51 3.91
N HIS A 118 -21.56 19.57 3.10
CA HIS A 118 -21.83 20.64 2.13
C HIS A 118 -20.98 20.67 0.84
N VAL A 119 -20.32 19.58 0.46
CA VAL A 119 -19.73 19.44 -0.88
C VAL A 119 -20.67 18.61 -1.75
N SER A 120 -21.12 19.17 -2.88
CA SER A 120 -21.97 18.42 -3.81
C SER A 120 -21.13 17.38 -4.55
N PRO A 121 -21.65 16.17 -4.84
CA PRO A 121 -20.94 15.19 -5.66
C PRO A 121 -20.49 15.81 -6.99
N GLY A 122 -19.18 15.74 -7.27
CA GLY A 122 -18.57 16.30 -8.49
C GLY A 122 -17.95 17.70 -8.32
N GLU A 123 -18.13 18.37 -7.18
CA GLU A 123 -17.42 19.62 -6.88
C GLU A 123 -15.98 19.34 -6.44
N PRO A 124 -14.99 20.08 -6.99
CA PRO A 124 -13.60 19.93 -6.59
C PRO A 124 -13.37 20.48 -5.18
N VAL A 125 -12.82 19.65 -4.30
CA VAL A 125 -12.35 20.08 -2.97
C VAL A 125 -10.92 20.57 -3.10
N VAL A 126 -10.65 21.77 -2.59
CA VAL A 126 -9.31 22.33 -2.46
C VAL A 126 -9.04 22.55 -0.98
N PHE A 127 -8.00 21.91 -0.45
CA PHE A 127 -7.53 22.19 0.90
C PHE A 127 -6.82 23.56 0.88
N ALA A 128 -7.35 24.52 1.63
CA ALA A 128 -6.68 25.79 1.84
C ALA A 128 -5.69 25.65 2.99
N ASP A 129 -4.46 26.14 2.81
CA ASP A 129 -3.52 26.29 3.91
C ASP A 129 -4.13 27.31 4.90
N LEU A 130 -4.33 26.89 6.14
CA LEU A 130 -4.69 27.82 7.20
C LEU A 130 -3.48 28.72 7.44
N GLU A 131 -3.54 29.97 6.97
CA GLU A 131 -2.64 30.99 7.51
C GLU A 131 -2.87 31.00 9.03
N MET A 132 -1.83 30.67 9.77
CA MET A 132 -1.82 30.83 11.22
C MET A 132 -1.91 32.34 11.50
N SER A 133 -3.13 32.88 11.52
CA SER A 133 -3.39 34.21 12.04
C SER A 133 -2.92 34.22 13.47
N GLU A 134 -1.82 34.93 13.74
CA GLU A 134 -1.35 35.21 15.08
C GLU A 134 -2.54 35.74 15.89
N VAL A 135 -2.90 35.00 16.94
CA VAL A 135 -3.94 35.40 17.87
C VAL A 135 -3.35 36.56 18.68
N ALA A 136 -3.75 37.78 18.36
CA ALA A 136 -3.47 38.99 19.12
C ALA A 136 -4.34 39.10 20.38
#